data_AF-U5ERK3-F1
#
_entry.id   AF-U5ERK3-F1
#
_cell.length_a   1.000
_cell.length_b   1.000
_cell.length_c   1.000
_cell.angle_alpha   90.00
_cell.angle_beta   90.00
_cell.angle_gamma   90.00
#
_symmetry.space_group_name_H-M   'P 1'
#
loop_
_entity.id
_entity.type
_entity.pdbx_description
1 polymer ?
#
loop_
_entity_poly.entity_id
_entity_poly.type
_entity_poly.pdbx_seq_one_letter_code
_entity_poly.pdbx_strand_id
1 'polypeptide(L)'
;ENEDTLADLMEKVKDVPRGMFVSGWDDAENDENIEEDLNPRATLEREILWAATENKLEIVENILERKPSTVNVKDQDGYTPLHKASYNDNIEMMKLLLKYKADPNARTELQWTPLHSACKWNNAKAAALLLQHGTDINARSEGDQTPLHIATTVSSCRSTLVTLLMNDKIQPDLLNNSEETAATIAKRTGLSHPLFEMAHSALTVETGLIE
;
A
#
# COMPACT_ATOMS: atom_id res chain seq x y z
N GLU A 1 12.21 -0.65 23.14
CA GLU A 1 13.46 -0.82 22.37
C GLU A 1 13.22 -1.96 21.41
N ASN A 2 13.09 -1.65 20.12
CA ASN A 2 13.06 -2.53 18.93
C ASN A 2 12.22 -1.82 17.85
N GLU A 3 12.60 -0.58 17.49
CA GLU A 3 12.20 -0.05 16.20
C GLU A 3 13.22 -0.60 15.21
N ASP A 4 12.87 -1.71 14.54
CA ASP A 4 13.66 -2.21 13.41
C ASP A 4 13.99 -1.02 12.50
N THR A 5 15.29 -0.74 12.32
CA THR A 5 15.68 0.42 11.53
C THR A 5 15.29 0.19 10.07
N LEU A 6 15.14 1.25 9.28
CA LEU A 6 14.82 1.12 7.84
C LEU A 6 15.78 0.16 7.14
N ALA A 7 17.04 0.11 7.57
CA ALA A 7 18.03 -0.83 7.06
C ALA A 7 17.64 -2.29 7.36
N ASP A 8 17.18 -2.59 8.56
CA ASP A 8 16.75 -3.93 8.97
C ASP A 8 15.49 -4.37 8.22
N LEU A 9 14.51 -3.48 8.05
CA LEU A 9 13.32 -3.76 7.25
C LEU A 9 13.66 -3.94 5.78
N MET A 10 14.54 -3.10 5.22
CA MET A 10 15.00 -3.17 3.82
C MET A 10 15.82 -4.43 3.53
N GLU A 11 16.64 -4.87 4.50
CA GLU A 11 17.38 -6.13 4.44
C GLU A 11 16.43 -7.34 4.42
N LYS A 12 15.34 -7.31 5.21
CA LYS A 12 14.31 -8.35 5.23
C LYS A 12 13.54 -8.48 3.90
N VAL A 13 13.52 -7.43 3.06
CA VAL A 13 12.76 -7.38 1.80
C VAL A 13 13.65 -7.39 0.54
N LYS A 14 14.97 -7.51 0.69
CA LYS A 14 15.92 -7.39 -0.43
C LYS A 14 15.72 -8.45 -1.52
N ASP A 15 15.33 -9.67 -1.12
CA ASP A 15 15.15 -10.84 -1.98
C ASP A 15 13.68 -11.09 -2.37
N VAL A 16 12.77 -10.18 -2.04
CA VAL A 16 11.34 -10.32 -2.38
C VAL A 16 11.16 -10.04 -3.87
N PRO A 17 10.64 -11.01 -4.66
CA PRO A 17 10.30 -10.76 -6.05
C PRO A 17 9.21 -9.70 -6.10
N ARG A 18 9.43 -8.65 -6.90
CA ARG A 18 8.40 -7.64 -7.16
C ARG A 18 7.14 -8.36 -7.67
N GLY A 19 5.96 -7.98 -7.16
CA GLY A 19 4.71 -8.56 -7.63
C GLY A 19 4.62 -8.45 -9.15
N MET A 20 4.22 -9.55 -9.81
CA MET A 20 4.07 -9.58 -11.25
C MET A 20 3.11 -8.44 -11.65
N PHE A 21 3.50 -7.65 -12.64
CA PHE A 21 2.62 -6.69 -13.30
C PHE A 21 1.44 -7.48 -13.88
N VAL A 22 0.34 -7.57 -13.14
CA VAL A 22 -0.91 -8.07 -13.70
C VAL A 22 -1.46 -6.92 -14.52
N SER A 23 -1.16 -6.92 -15.83
CA SER A 23 -1.93 -6.19 -16.83
C SER A 23 -3.39 -6.62 -16.68
N GLY A 24 -4.14 -5.79 -15.98
CA GLY A 24 -5.48 -6.11 -15.46
C GLY A 24 -6.05 -5.01 -14.57
N TRP A 25 -5.35 -3.88 -14.51
CA TRP A 25 -5.94 -2.56 -14.31
C TRP A 25 -5.98 -1.78 -15.63
N ASP A 26 -5.78 -2.48 -16.75
CA ASP A 26 -6.11 -2.01 -18.10
C ASP A 26 -7.63 -2.12 -18.35
N ASP A 27 -8.44 -1.85 -17.33
CA ASP A 27 -9.82 -1.35 -17.55
C ASP A 27 -9.78 0.18 -17.77
N ALA A 28 -8.61 0.74 -18.11
CA ALA A 28 -8.55 1.82 -19.06
C ALA A 28 -8.97 1.25 -20.42
N GLU A 29 -10.28 1.12 -20.62
CA GLU A 29 -10.85 1.23 -21.96
C GLU A 29 -10.21 2.47 -22.59
N ASN A 30 -9.23 2.23 -23.45
CA ASN A 30 -8.93 3.01 -24.63
C ASN A 30 -9.38 4.48 -24.56
N ASP A 31 -8.79 5.27 -23.66
CA ASP A 31 -8.93 6.72 -23.76
C ASP A 31 -7.89 7.24 -24.75
N GLU A 32 -8.03 6.78 -26.00
CA GLU A 32 -7.46 7.41 -27.20
C GLU A 32 -8.07 8.82 -27.43
N ASN A 33 -8.89 9.30 -26.51
CA ASN A 33 -9.44 10.65 -26.46
C ASN A 33 -8.91 11.38 -25.20
N ILE A 34 -7.58 11.50 -25.10
CA ILE A 34 -6.98 12.60 -24.34
C ILE A 34 -7.39 13.89 -25.07
N GLU A 35 -8.62 14.35 -24.86
CA GLU A 35 -8.97 15.74 -25.09
C GLU A 35 -7.97 16.53 -24.25
N GLU A 36 -7.12 17.28 -24.97
CA GLU A 36 -6.21 18.28 -24.46
C GLU A 36 -7.01 19.37 -23.73
N ASP A 37 -7.55 19.05 -22.55
CA ASP A 37 -8.22 20.03 -21.73
C ASP A 37 -7.13 20.87 -21.04
N LEU A 38 -6.69 21.87 -21.81
CA LEU A 38 -5.66 22.85 -21.51
C LEU A 38 -6.09 23.76 -20.35
N ASN A 39 -6.15 23.21 -19.14
CA ASN A 39 -6.21 23.99 -17.91
C ASN A 39 -4.82 24.03 -17.25
N PRO A 40 -4.09 25.18 -17.28
CA PRO A 40 -2.71 25.28 -16.79
C PRO A 40 -2.52 24.87 -15.32
N ARG A 41 -3.59 24.99 -14.52
CA ARG A 41 -3.60 24.60 -13.11
C ARG A 41 -3.71 23.08 -12.95
N ALA A 42 -4.50 22.44 -13.82
CA ALA A 42 -4.59 20.99 -13.96
C ALA A 42 -3.32 20.39 -14.59
N THR A 43 -2.58 21.17 -15.41
CA THR A 43 -1.34 20.70 -16.03
C THR A 43 -0.29 20.34 -14.99
N LEU A 44 0.00 21.21 -14.00
CA LEU A 44 1.04 20.92 -12.99
C LEU A 44 0.63 19.78 -12.03
N GLU A 45 -0.67 19.74 -11.69
CA GLU A 45 -1.26 18.70 -10.85
C GLU A 45 -1.21 17.33 -11.56
N ARG A 46 -1.49 17.29 -12.87
CA ARG A 46 -1.35 16.09 -13.70
C ARG A 46 0.12 15.73 -13.98
N GLU A 47 0.98 16.74 -14.12
CA GLU A 47 2.41 16.57 -14.41
C GLU A 47 3.14 15.91 -13.23
N ILE A 48 2.86 16.30 -11.99
CA ILE A 48 3.47 15.64 -10.82
C ILE A 48 3.01 14.17 -10.70
N LEU A 49 1.75 13.87 -11.01
CA LEU A 49 1.21 12.51 -10.99
C LEU A 49 1.85 11.63 -12.08
N TRP A 50 1.98 12.16 -13.30
CA TRP A 50 2.68 11.49 -14.40
C TRP A 50 4.15 11.28 -14.07
N ALA A 51 4.85 12.31 -13.60
CA ALA A 51 6.26 12.26 -13.24
C ALA A 51 6.54 11.28 -12.09
N ALA A 52 5.63 11.17 -11.10
CA ALA A 52 5.71 10.18 -10.03
C ALA A 52 5.53 8.74 -10.56
N THR A 53 4.65 8.56 -11.54
CA THR A 53 4.41 7.26 -12.20
C THR A 53 5.65 6.82 -12.98
N GLU A 54 6.19 7.72 -13.82
CA GLU A 54 7.37 7.49 -14.67
C GLU A 54 8.72 7.56 -13.92
N ASN A 55 8.70 7.71 -12.60
CA ASN A 55 9.89 7.83 -11.74
C ASN A 55 10.85 8.98 -12.14
N LYS A 56 10.31 10.13 -12.57
CA LYS A 56 11.08 11.32 -12.96
C LYS A 56 11.40 12.19 -11.75
N LEU A 57 12.33 11.74 -10.91
CA LEU A 57 12.71 12.39 -9.64
C LEU A 57 13.00 13.89 -9.78
N GLU A 58 13.82 14.27 -10.77
CA GLU A 58 14.22 15.67 -10.99
C GLU A 58 13.03 16.59 -11.29
N ILE A 59 12.06 16.10 -12.08
CA ILE A 59 10.86 16.85 -12.43
C ILE A 59 9.98 17.04 -11.18
N VAL A 60 9.75 15.95 -10.43
CA VAL A 60 8.97 16.01 -9.19
C VAL A 60 9.63 16.94 -8.17
N GLU A 61 10.95 16.87 -8.00
CA GLU A 61 11.68 17.77 -7.09
C GLU A 61 11.51 19.23 -7.50
N ASN A 62 11.73 19.56 -8.78
CA ASN A 62 11.59 20.93 -9.28
C ASN A 62 10.15 21.47 -9.10
N ILE A 63 9.14 20.63 -9.32
CA ILE A 63 7.74 21.00 -9.09
C ILE A 63 7.47 21.25 -7.61
N LEU A 64 7.96 20.39 -6.72
CA LEU A 64 7.76 20.52 -5.27
C LEU A 64 8.54 21.69 -4.67
N GLU A 65 9.72 22.02 -5.19
CA GLU A 65 10.47 23.21 -4.82
C GLU A 65 9.71 24.49 -5.18
N ARG A 66 9.10 24.54 -6.36
CA ARG A 66 8.28 25.69 -6.80
C ARG A 66 6.97 25.79 -6.04
N LYS A 67 6.32 24.64 -5.79
CA LYS A 67 4.99 24.58 -5.19
C LYS A 67 4.84 23.33 -4.32
N PRO A 68 5.25 23.38 -3.04
CA PRO A 68 5.22 22.21 -2.16
C PRO A 68 3.80 21.72 -1.86
N SER A 69 2.77 22.55 -2.09
CA SER A 69 1.37 22.16 -1.89
C SER A 69 0.86 21.12 -2.89
N THR A 70 1.61 20.80 -3.96
CA THR A 70 1.19 19.82 -4.97
C THR A 70 1.46 18.36 -4.56
N VAL A 71 2.16 18.13 -3.45
CA VAL A 71 2.57 16.79 -3.00
C VAL A 71 1.40 15.83 -2.75
N ASN A 72 0.23 16.36 -2.37
CA ASN A 72 -0.99 15.61 -2.07
C ASN A 72 -2.10 15.83 -3.10
N VAL A 73 -1.75 16.26 -4.31
CA VAL A 73 -2.69 16.33 -5.43
C VAL A 73 -3.30 14.96 -5.68
N LYS A 74 -4.58 14.94 -6.04
CA LYS A 74 -5.31 13.72 -6.34
C LYS A 74 -5.68 13.67 -7.82
N ASP A 75 -5.62 12.49 -8.43
CA ASP A 75 -6.22 12.24 -9.74
C ASP A 75 -7.76 12.10 -9.63
N GLN A 76 -8.41 11.80 -10.76
CA GLN A 76 -9.86 11.64 -10.84
C GLN A 76 -10.39 10.50 -9.95
N ASP A 77 -9.55 9.49 -9.68
CA ASP A 77 -9.86 8.35 -8.81
C ASP A 77 -9.37 8.55 -7.36
N GLY A 78 -8.82 9.73 -7.05
CA GLY A 78 -8.35 10.09 -5.73
C GLY A 78 -6.92 9.65 -5.39
N TYR A 79 -6.14 9.11 -6.34
CA TYR A 79 -4.75 8.71 -6.13
C TYR A 79 -3.81 9.90 -6.03
N THR A 80 -2.93 9.87 -5.04
CA THR A 80 -1.85 10.84 -4.87
C THR A 80 -0.55 10.39 -5.54
N PRO A 81 0.43 11.30 -5.76
CA PRO A 81 1.77 10.92 -6.22
C PRO A 81 2.39 9.79 -5.38
N LEU A 82 2.13 9.78 -4.07
CA LEU A 82 2.61 8.74 -3.16
C LEU A 82 1.96 7.38 -3.44
N HIS A 83 0.69 7.33 -3.83
CA HIS A 83 0.06 6.08 -4.27
C HIS A 83 0.71 5.53 -5.54
N LYS A 84 0.92 6.39 -6.55
CA LYS A 84 1.56 5.98 -7.82
C LYS A 84 3.00 5.51 -7.59
N ALA A 85 3.75 6.19 -6.72
CA ALA A 85 5.08 5.76 -6.32
C ALA A 85 5.08 4.42 -5.56
N SER A 86 4.08 4.21 -4.68
CA SER A 86 3.90 2.96 -3.92
C SER A 86 3.49 1.79 -4.81
N TYR A 87 2.72 2.05 -5.87
CA TYR A 87 2.37 1.08 -6.92
C TYR A 87 3.61 0.60 -7.69
N ASN A 88 4.54 1.50 -7.97
CA ASN A 88 5.75 1.19 -8.75
C ASN A 88 6.96 0.75 -7.93
N ASP A 89 6.83 0.57 -6.60
CA ASP A 89 7.95 0.30 -5.69
C ASP A 89 9.11 1.31 -5.83
N ASN A 90 8.79 2.56 -6.20
CA ASN A 90 9.76 3.61 -6.46
C ASN A 90 10.21 4.25 -5.13
N ILE A 91 11.08 3.56 -4.41
CA ILE A 91 11.51 3.94 -3.05
C ILE A 91 12.10 5.35 -2.98
N GLU A 92 12.96 5.72 -3.93
CA GLU A 92 13.57 7.05 -3.95
C GLU A 92 12.52 8.16 -4.19
N MET A 93 11.53 7.90 -5.04
CA MET A 93 10.40 8.83 -5.26
C MET A 93 9.56 8.96 -3.99
N MET A 94 9.27 7.85 -3.30
CA MET A 94 8.52 7.86 -2.05
C MET A 94 9.27 8.65 -0.96
N LYS A 95 10.58 8.44 -0.81
CA LYS A 95 11.42 9.22 0.12
C LYS A 95 11.35 10.72 -0.18
N LEU A 96 11.43 11.08 -1.45
CA LEU A 96 11.34 12.47 -1.89
C LEU A 96 9.97 13.06 -1.53
N LEU A 97 8.88 12.39 -1.90
CA LEU A 97 7.52 12.83 -1.57
C LEU A 97 7.30 12.98 -0.05
N LEU A 98 7.77 12.02 0.74
CA LEU A 98 7.65 12.05 2.20
C LEU A 98 8.52 13.13 2.84
N LYS A 99 9.70 13.45 2.27
CA LYS A 99 10.52 14.60 2.67
C LYS A 99 9.75 15.91 2.50
N TYR A 100 8.91 16.01 1.46
CA TYR A 100 8.01 17.15 1.22
C TYR A 100 6.67 17.05 1.97
N LYS A 101 6.57 16.18 3.00
CA LYS A 101 5.36 15.98 3.83
C LYS A 101 4.14 15.48 3.05
N ALA A 102 4.37 14.57 2.09
CA ALA A 102 3.29 13.76 1.54
C ALA A 102 2.51 13.08 2.67
N ASP A 103 1.19 13.00 2.53
CA ASP A 103 0.33 12.32 3.50
C ASP A 103 0.39 10.80 3.26
N PRO A 104 1.00 10.02 4.17
CA PRO A 104 1.09 8.57 4.03
C PRO A 104 -0.23 7.85 4.31
N ASN A 105 -1.25 8.58 4.81
CA ASN A 105 -2.61 8.12 5.09
C ASN A 105 -3.63 8.71 4.12
N ALA A 106 -3.18 9.32 3.01
CA ALA A 106 -4.05 9.83 1.98
C ALA A 106 -5.01 8.74 1.51
N ARG A 107 -6.29 9.09 1.36
CA ARG A 107 -7.34 8.17 0.91
C ARG A 107 -7.78 8.48 -0.51
N THR A 108 -7.87 7.46 -1.34
CA THR A 108 -8.50 7.49 -2.67
C THR A 108 -10.03 7.48 -2.55
N GLU A 109 -10.75 7.54 -3.68
CA GLU A 109 -12.22 7.42 -3.70
C GLU A 109 -12.69 6.06 -3.14
N LEU A 110 -11.93 4.98 -3.39
CA LEU A 110 -12.16 3.65 -2.80
C LEU A 110 -11.67 3.53 -1.35
N GLN A 111 -11.31 4.65 -0.72
CA GLN A 111 -10.71 4.74 0.61
C GLN A 111 -9.39 3.96 0.74
N TRP A 112 -8.69 3.72 -0.37
CA TRP A 112 -7.38 3.07 -0.31
C TRP A 112 -6.33 4.03 0.19
N THR A 113 -5.40 3.49 0.97
CA THR A 113 -4.19 4.20 1.39
C THR A 113 -3.00 3.74 0.55
N PRO A 114 -1.88 4.48 0.53
CA PRO A 114 -0.66 4.05 -0.16
C PRO A 114 -0.21 2.65 0.28
N LEU A 115 -0.46 2.27 1.54
CA LEU A 115 -0.16 0.94 2.07
C LEU A 115 -1.05 -0.14 1.46
N HIS A 116 -2.35 0.13 1.22
CA HIS A 116 -3.21 -0.81 0.48
C HIS A 116 -2.68 -1.06 -0.93
N SER A 117 -2.23 -0.01 -1.63
CA SER A 117 -1.61 -0.14 -2.96
C SER A 117 -0.32 -0.96 -2.89
N ALA A 118 0.59 -0.66 -1.94
CA ALA A 118 1.80 -1.44 -1.76
C ALA A 118 1.51 -2.93 -1.46
N CYS A 119 0.46 -3.20 -0.68
CA CYS A 119 0.08 -4.56 -0.33
C CYS A 119 -0.50 -5.33 -1.52
N LYS A 120 -1.35 -4.68 -2.32
CA LYS A 120 -1.95 -5.31 -3.51
C LYS A 120 -0.90 -5.72 -4.54
N TRP A 121 0.18 -4.93 -4.67
CA TRP A 121 1.23 -5.17 -5.66
C TRP A 121 2.46 -5.90 -5.11
N ASN A 122 2.41 -6.37 -3.86
CA ASN A 122 3.54 -7.02 -3.19
C ASN A 122 4.83 -6.16 -3.20
N ASN A 123 4.67 -4.85 -3.00
CA ASN A 123 5.80 -3.93 -2.91
C ASN A 123 6.24 -3.85 -1.45
N ALA A 124 6.94 -4.89 -1.00
CA ALA A 124 7.36 -5.02 0.39
C ALA A 124 8.29 -3.89 0.85
N LYS A 125 9.13 -3.35 -0.05
CA LYS A 125 10.00 -2.19 0.22
C LYS A 125 9.18 -0.92 0.40
N ALA A 126 8.22 -0.66 -0.49
CA ALA A 126 7.30 0.46 -0.35
C ALA A 126 6.49 0.36 0.96
N ALA A 127 5.98 -0.82 1.30
CA ALA A 127 5.25 -1.06 2.54
C ALA A 127 6.10 -0.79 3.79
N ALA A 128 7.34 -1.31 3.82
CA ALA A 128 8.28 -1.07 4.93
C ALA A 128 8.54 0.43 5.14
N LEU A 129 8.70 1.19 4.05
CA LEU A 129 8.92 2.62 4.12
C LEU A 129 7.70 3.36 4.67
N LEU A 130 6.49 3.02 4.19
CA LEU A 130 5.24 3.61 4.68
C LEU A 130 5.01 3.34 6.18
N LEU A 131 5.29 2.11 6.63
CA LEU A 131 5.18 1.75 8.05
C LEU A 131 6.09 2.59 8.94
N GLN A 132 7.31 2.91 8.49
CA GLN A 132 8.23 3.80 9.22
C GLN A 132 7.68 5.23 9.36
N HIS A 133 6.94 5.71 8.35
CA HIS A 133 6.37 7.05 8.34
C HIS A 133 5.01 7.15 9.07
N GLY A 134 4.64 6.13 9.85
CA GLY A 134 3.46 6.17 10.72
C GLY A 134 2.14 5.99 9.96
N THR A 135 2.14 5.24 8.86
CA THR A 135 0.90 4.85 8.18
C THR A 135 0.01 4.02 9.11
N ASP A 136 -1.29 4.26 9.04
CA ASP A 136 -2.30 3.46 9.70
C ASP A 136 -2.38 2.06 9.06
N ILE A 137 -1.89 1.07 9.81
CA ILE A 137 -1.83 -0.33 9.39
C ILE A 137 -3.20 -1.01 9.40
N ASN A 138 -4.16 -0.45 10.13
CA ASN A 138 -5.52 -0.97 10.25
C ASN A 138 -6.52 -0.12 9.44
N ALA A 139 -6.02 0.75 8.55
CA ALA A 139 -6.86 1.57 7.70
C ALA A 139 -7.88 0.69 6.95
N ARG A 140 -9.13 1.13 6.88
CA ARG A 140 -10.21 0.42 6.19
C ARG A 140 -10.44 1.03 4.82
N SER A 141 -10.48 0.19 3.80
CA SER A 141 -10.96 0.57 2.46
C SER A 141 -12.49 0.52 2.37
N GLU A 142 -13.08 0.86 1.22
CA GLU A 142 -14.53 0.85 0.99
C GLU A 142 -15.21 -0.51 1.32
N GLY A 143 -14.49 -1.62 1.15
CA GLY A 143 -14.95 -2.97 1.50
C GLY A 143 -14.70 -3.36 2.97
N ASP A 144 -14.33 -2.40 3.81
CA ASP A 144 -13.84 -2.62 5.18
C ASP A 144 -12.61 -3.54 5.23
N GLN A 145 -11.91 -3.67 4.11
CA GLN A 145 -10.69 -4.47 4.01
C GLN A 145 -9.52 -3.66 4.53
N THR A 146 -8.76 -4.26 5.43
CA THR A 146 -7.48 -3.73 5.91
C THR A 146 -6.33 -4.10 4.95
N PRO A 147 -5.17 -3.45 5.04
CA PRO A 147 -3.98 -3.84 4.27
C PRO A 147 -3.63 -5.32 4.43
N LEU A 148 -3.86 -5.90 5.62
CA LEU A 148 -3.66 -7.32 5.87
C LEU A 148 -4.63 -8.19 5.07
N HIS A 149 -5.91 -7.84 4.99
CA HIS A 149 -6.87 -8.56 4.15
C HIS A 149 -6.39 -8.58 2.70
N ILE A 150 -5.98 -7.42 2.15
CA ILE A 150 -5.47 -7.33 0.77
C ILE A 150 -4.18 -8.16 0.59
N ALA A 151 -3.25 -8.11 1.54
CA ALA A 151 -2.04 -8.91 1.47
C ALA A 151 -2.34 -10.43 1.44
N THR A 152 -3.44 -10.88 2.06
CA THR A 152 -3.85 -12.30 2.07
C THR A 152 -4.66 -12.72 0.84
N THR A 153 -5.33 -11.79 0.15
CA THR A 153 -6.10 -12.09 -1.07
C THR A 153 -5.19 -12.26 -2.29
N VAL A 154 -4.10 -11.49 -2.37
CA VAL A 154 -3.20 -11.52 -3.53
C VAL A 154 -2.32 -12.78 -3.49
N SER A 155 -2.46 -13.61 -4.52
CA SER A 155 -1.91 -14.96 -4.56
C SER A 155 -0.38 -15.04 -4.74
N SER A 156 0.28 -13.92 -5.03
CA SER A 156 1.56 -13.97 -5.74
C SER A 156 2.81 -14.00 -4.86
N CYS A 157 2.85 -13.49 -3.63
CA CYS A 157 4.08 -13.50 -2.79
C CYS A 157 3.80 -13.20 -1.30
N ARG A 158 3.62 -14.25 -0.52
CA ARG A 158 2.66 -14.26 0.59
C ARG A 158 3.20 -14.22 2.02
N SER A 159 4.51 -14.38 2.27
CA SER A 159 5.04 -14.42 3.65
C SER A 159 5.67 -13.11 4.10
N THR A 160 6.52 -12.48 3.28
CA THR A 160 7.31 -11.33 3.72
C THR A 160 6.45 -10.10 4.01
N LEU A 161 5.51 -9.77 3.11
CA LEU A 161 4.61 -8.63 3.33
C LEU A 161 3.72 -8.84 4.56
N VAL A 162 3.17 -10.03 4.73
CA VAL A 162 2.38 -10.39 5.93
C VAL A 162 3.24 -10.28 7.19
N THR A 163 4.49 -10.74 7.15
CA THR A 163 5.42 -10.64 8.29
C THR A 163 5.76 -9.19 8.61
N LEU A 164 5.95 -8.32 7.60
CA LEU A 164 6.18 -6.88 7.81
C LEU A 164 4.96 -6.18 8.40
N LEU A 165 3.77 -6.57 7.96
CA LEU A 165 2.52 -6.03 8.46
C LEU A 165 2.19 -6.54 9.86
N MET A 166 2.63 -7.75 10.22
CA MET A 166 2.55 -8.27 11.59
C MET A 166 3.54 -7.56 12.51
N ASN A 167 3.26 -6.29 12.74
CA ASN A 167 3.84 -5.43 13.75
C ASN A 167 2.86 -5.33 14.93
N ASP A 168 3.33 -4.97 16.12
CA ASP A 168 2.57 -4.94 17.39
C ASP A 168 1.28 -4.10 17.34
N LYS A 169 1.11 -3.28 16.31
CA LYS A 169 -0.06 -2.41 16.09
C LYS A 169 -1.16 -3.04 15.24
N ILE A 170 -0.92 -4.19 14.62
CA ILE A 170 -1.91 -4.77 13.71
C ILE A 170 -3.03 -5.47 14.47
N GLN A 171 -4.27 -5.28 14.00
CA GLN A 171 -5.45 -5.96 14.52
C GLN A 171 -5.88 -7.05 13.53
N PRO A 172 -5.45 -8.32 13.72
CA PRO A 172 -5.70 -9.39 12.77
C PRO A 172 -7.16 -9.88 12.77
N ASP A 173 -7.90 -9.59 13.84
CA ASP A 173 -9.28 -10.04 14.06
C ASP A 173 -10.33 -9.08 13.49
N LEU A 174 -9.89 -8.00 12.82
CA LEU A 174 -10.80 -7.10 12.14
C LEU A 174 -11.55 -7.86 11.03
N LEU A 175 -12.87 -7.67 11.01
CA LEU A 175 -13.74 -8.22 9.98
C LEU A 175 -13.90 -7.21 8.84
N ASN A 176 -13.98 -7.72 7.62
CA ASN A 176 -14.40 -6.95 6.44
C ASN A 176 -15.94 -6.95 6.29
N ASN A 177 -16.47 -6.31 5.24
CA ASN A 177 -17.92 -6.31 4.95
C ASN A 177 -18.51 -7.71 4.67
N SER A 178 -17.68 -8.70 4.39
CA SER A 178 -18.09 -10.10 4.18
C SER A 178 -17.99 -10.93 5.46
N GLU A 179 -17.78 -10.29 6.62
CA GLU A 179 -17.57 -10.95 7.92
C GLU A 179 -16.38 -11.94 7.92
N GLU A 180 -15.44 -11.76 6.99
CA GLU A 180 -14.20 -12.55 6.92
C GLU A 180 -13.07 -11.80 7.64
N THR A 181 -12.29 -12.51 8.44
CA THR A 181 -10.99 -12.05 8.94
C THR A 181 -9.90 -12.32 7.91
N ALA A 182 -8.77 -11.60 8.00
CA ALA A 182 -7.60 -11.88 7.18
C ALA A 182 -7.13 -13.35 7.33
N ALA A 183 -7.27 -13.96 8.51
CA ALA A 183 -6.96 -15.36 8.75
C ALA A 183 -7.88 -16.32 7.98
N THR A 184 -9.18 -16.03 7.91
CA THR A 184 -10.13 -16.84 7.13
C THR A 184 -9.86 -16.75 5.63
N ILE A 185 -9.53 -15.56 5.12
CA ILE A 185 -9.13 -15.38 3.72
C ILE A 185 -7.84 -16.13 3.43
N ALA A 186 -6.84 -16.02 4.31
CA ALA A 186 -5.58 -16.75 4.19
C ALA A 186 -5.81 -18.27 4.09
N LYS A 187 -6.69 -18.83 4.93
CA LYS A 187 -7.03 -20.26 4.87
C LYS A 187 -7.67 -20.63 3.52
N ARG A 188 -8.57 -19.80 3.00
CA ARG A 188 -9.23 -20.00 1.69
C ARG A 188 -8.26 -19.90 0.52
N THR A 189 -7.25 -19.04 0.60
CA THR A 189 -6.24 -18.86 -0.45
C THR A 189 -5.06 -19.83 -0.36
N GLY A 190 -5.04 -20.72 0.65
CA GLY A 190 -3.99 -21.72 0.86
C GLY A 190 -2.70 -21.16 1.46
N LEU A 191 -2.78 -20.04 2.18
CA LEU A 191 -1.68 -19.50 2.98
C LEU A 191 -1.42 -20.38 4.21
N SER A 192 -0.38 -21.22 4.15
CA SER A 192 0.16 -21.90 5.33
C SER A 192 1.23 -21.05 5.99
N HIS A 193 0.86 -19.90 6.60
CA HIS A 193 1.81 -19.16 7.43
C HIS A 193 1.56 -19.48 8.91
N PRO A 194 2.60 -19.91 9.68
CA PRO A 194 2.44 -20.29 11.10
C PRO A 194 1.79 -19.21 11.96
N LEU A 195 2.00 -17.93 11.61
CA LEU A 195 1.43 -16.80 12.36
C LEU A 195 -0.10 -16.69 12.25
N PHE A 196 -0.75 -17.27 11.24
CA PHE A 196 -2.22 -17.33 11.20
C PHE A 196 -2.77 -18.47 12.07
N GLU A 197 -1.96 -19.48 12.44
CA GLU A 197 -2.35 -20.44 13.48
C GLU A 197 -2.38 -19.80 14.87
N MET A 198 -1.64 -18.70 15.11
CA MET A 198 -1.69 -17.98 16.38
C MET A 198 -3.05 -17.30 16.63
N ALA A 199 -3.75 -16.85 15.57
CA ALA A 199 -5.12 -16.36 15.68
C ALA A 199 -6.10 -17.49 16.08
N HIS A 200 -5.81 -18.74 15.70
CA HIS A 200 -6.51 -19.90 16.24
C HIS A 200 -6.18 -20.14 17.72
N SER A 201 -4.94 -19.89 18.16
CA SER A 201 -4.57 -20.07 19.57
C SER A 201 -5.29 -19.10 20.51
N ALA A 202 -5.61 -17.87 20.06
CA ALA A 202 -6.40 -16.93 20.87
C ALA A 202 -7.85 -17.42 21.06
N LEU A 203 -8.46 -18.02 20.02
CA LEU A 203 -9.76 -18.70 20.15
C LEU A 203 -9.68 -19.99 20.98
N THR A 204 -8.54 -20.69 20.97
CA THR A 204 -8.39 -21.96 21.71
C THR A 204 -8.11 -21.73 23.20
N VAL A 205 -7.67 -20.54 23.62
CA VAL A 205 -7.53 -20.20 25.04
C VAL A 205 -8.84 -19.66 25.64
N GLU A 206 -9.70 -19.01 24.86
CA GLU A 206 -11.03 -18.55 25.33
C GLU A 206 -12.16 -19.58 25.17
N THR A 207 -12.04 -20.55 24.25
CA THR A 207 -12.93 -21.71 24.21
C THR A 207 -12.28 -22.87 24.96
N GLY A 208 -12.56 -22.96 26.27
CA GLY A 208 -12.13 -24.07 27.11
C GLY A 208 -12.65 -25.43 26.63
N LEU A 209 -11.98 -26.01 25.64
CA LEU A 209 -12.08 -27.41 25.26
C LEU A 209 -10.72 -28.05 25.54
N ILE A 210 -10.47 -28.21 26.84
CA ILE A 210 -9.66 -29.29 27.36
C ILE A 210 -10.60 -30.49 27.46
N GLU A 211 -10.43 -31.43 26.54
CA GLU A 211 -10.53 -32.91 26.63
C GLU A 211 -10.90 -33.53 25.28
#